data_AF-A0A2C5XFT4-F1
#
_entry.id   AF-A0A2C5XFT4-F1
#
_cell.length_a   1.000
_cell.length_b   1.000
_cell.length_c   1.000
_cell.angle_alpha   90.00
_cell.angle_beta   90.00
_cell.angle_gamma   90.00
#
_symmetry.space_group_name_H-M   'P 1'
#
loop_
_entity.id
_entity.type
_entity.pdbx_description
1 polymer ?
#
loop_
_entity_poly.entity_id
_entity_poly.type
_entity_poly.pdbx_seq_one_letter_code
_entity_poly.pdbx_strand_id
1 'polypeptide(L)'
;MASQNSEQLPFFKDYYSQDDIHPGDRVAVLWAYQPRAVDEFTLERGDMLKVVGIWDDGWATGLMLHERADEWEARRQAQRDSGVSNTGGPRDSSPTGSHGEMKAFPLVCVCLPEHWRKTIDGDGSTDSTPSGAGDGSTNEH
;
A
#
# COMPACT_ATOMS: atom_id res chain seq x y z
N MET A 1 -27.72 -18.96 6.46
CA MET A 1 -26.77 -18.18 7.26
C MET A 1 -25.39 -18.42 6.67
N ALA A 2 -24.96 -17.59 5.72
CA ALA A 2 -23.58 -17.63 5.26
C ALA A 2 -22.77 -16.90 6.33
N SER A 3 -22.01 -17.65 7.11
CA SER A 3 -21.11 -17.12 8.12
C SER A 3 -20.15 -16.16 7.43
N GLN A 4 -20.16 -14.89 7.83
CA GLN A 4 -19.15 -13.89 7.46
C GLN A 4 -17.83 -14.27 8.15
N ASN A 5 -17.23 -15.37 7.71
CA ASN A 5 -16.00 -15.89 8.30
C ASN A 5 -14.86 -15.46 7.37
N SER A 6 -14.55 -14.16 7.38
CA SER A 6 -13.41 -13.64 6.63
C SER A 6 -12.17 -14.45 6.99
N GLU A 7 -11.47 -14.96 5.99
CA GLU A 7 -10.28 -15.77 6.17
C GLU A 7 -9.04 -14.88 6.11
N GLN A 8 -8.08 -15.14 7.00
CA GLN A 8 -6.84 -14.39 6.99
C GLN A 8 -5.99 -14.84 5.80
N LEU A 9 -5.64 -13.91 4.91
CA LEU A 9 -4.79 -14.17 3.77
C LEU A 9 -3.30 -13.95 4.10
N PRO A 10 -2.40 -14.74 3.47
CA PRO A 10 -0.96 -14.56 3.62
C PRO A 10 -0.42 -13.33 2.88
N PHE A 11 -1.13 -12.88 1.85
CA PHE A 11 -0.81 -11.67 1.08
C PHE A 11 -2.06 -11.13 0.38
N PHE A 12 -2.00 -9.88 -0.07
CA PHE A 12 -2.99 -9.23 -0.90
C PHE A 12 -2.34 -8.60 -2.12
N LYS A 13 -2.90 -8.81 -3.30
CA LYS A 13 -2.39 -8.17 -4.51
C LYS A 13 -2.84 -6.72 -4.58
N ASP A 14 -1.90 -5.79 -4.45
CA ASP A 14 -2.16 -4.36 -4.49
C ASP A 14 -2.80 -3.95 -5.81
N TYR A 15 -3.90 -3.17 -5.73
CA TYR A 15 -4.64 -2.73 -6.90
C TYR A 15 -3.85 -1.78 -7.81
N TYR A 16 -2.84 -1.08 -7.27
CA TYR A 16 -2.16 0.01 -7.95
C TYR A 16 -0.79 -0.37 -8.52
N SER A 17 -0.17 -1.42 -7.99
CA SER A 17 1.19 -1.84 -8.33
C SER A 17 1.30 -3.27 -8.83
N GLN A 18 0.24 -4.07 -8.71
CA GLN A 18 0.26 -5.53 -8.96
C GLN A 18 1.23 -6.32 -8.08
N ASP A 19 1.90 -5.66 -7.14
CA ASP A 19 2.76 -6.28 -6.14
C ASP A 19 1.93 -6.85 -4.98
N ASP A 20 2.53 -7.79 -4.25
CA ASP A 20 1.89 -8.46 -3.14
C ASP A 20 2.22 -7.74 -1.82
N ILE A 21 1.17 -7.27 -1.14
CA ILE A 21 1.23 -6.72 0.23
C ILE A 21 1.18 -7.89 1.20
N HIS A 22 2.16 -7.99 2.08
CA HIS A 22 2.23 -9.03 3.10
C HIS A 22 2.01 -8.45 4.51
N PRO A 23 1.54 -9.29 5.46
CA PRO A 23 1.60 -8.96 6.88
C PRO A 23 3.03 -8.58 7.30
N GLY A 24 3.19 -7.40 7.90
CA GLY A 24 4.49 -6.82 8.26
C GLY A 24 4.94 -5.69 7.35
N ASP A 25 4.38 -5.59 6.14
CA ASP A 25 4.70 -4.54 5.18
C ASP A 25 4.12 -3.18 5.61
N ARG A 26 4.70 -2.13 5.05
CA ARG A 26 4.22 -0.76 5.22
C ARG A 26 3.41 -0.39 3.99
N VAL A 27 2.29 0.27 4.20
CA VAL A 27 1.40 0.80 3.15
C VAL A 27 1.17 2.28 3.37
N ALA A 28 0.89 3.00 2.29
CA ALA A 28 0.56 4.41 2.30
C ALA A 28 -0.89 4.61 1.85
N VAL A 29 -1.60 5.51 2.53
CA VAL A 29 -3.00 5.85 2.21
C VAL A 29 -3.05 6.74 0.99
N LEU A 30 -3.83 6.31 0.00
CA LEU A 30 -4.14 7.07 -1.21
C LEU A 30 -5.40 7.91 -1.04
N TRP A 31 -6.43 7.33 -0.42
CA TRP A 31 -7.76 7.92 -0.32
C TRP A 31 -8.18 8.07 1.13
N ALA A 32 -8.72 9.24 1.47
CA ALA A 32 -9.26 9.46 2.80
C ALA A 32 -10.45 8.52 3.04
N TYR A 33 -10.52 7.96 4.25
CA TYR A 33 -11.58 7.06 4.67
C TYR A 33 -12.12 7.50 6.02
N GLN A 34 -13.45 7.59 6.11
CA GLN A 34 -14.14 7.94 7.33
C GLN A 34 -14.71 6.67 7.97
N PRO A 35 -14.30 6.32 9.20
CA PRO A 35 -14.67 5.06 9.82
C PRO A 35 -16.16 5.03 10.13
N ARG A 36 -16.77 3.87 9.91
CA ARG A 36 -18.16 3.53 10.25
C ARG A 36 -18.25 2.82 11.59
N ALA A 37 -17.19 2.11 11.98
CA ALA A 37 -17.08 1.41 13.25
C ALA A 37 -15.90 1.95 14.07
N VAL A 38 -15.96 1.74 15.39
CA VAL A 38 -14.94 2.25 16.32
C VAL A 38 -13.58 1.59 16.14
N ASP A 39 -13.57 0.37 15.62
CA ASP A 39 -12.39 -0.43 15.31
C ASP A 39 -11.80 -0.11 13.93
N GLU A 40 -12.32 0.88 13.19
CA GLU A 40 -11.79 1.30 11.89
C GLU A 40 -10.92 2.56 11.99
N PHE A 41 -9.85 2.65 11.19
CA PHE A 41 -9.03 3.85 11.12
C PHE A 41 -9.75 4.99 10.38
N THR A 42 -9.59 6.22 10.91
CA THR A 42 -9.67 7.41 10.07
C THR A 42 -8.40 7.48 9.25
N LEU A 43 -8.55 7.45 7.93
CA LEU A 43 -7.42 7.52 7.00
C LEU A 43 -7.37 8.89 6.35
N GLU A 44 -6.18 9.46 6.25
CA GLU A 44 -5.89 10.64 5.46
C GLU A 44 -4.83 10.32 4.40
N ARG A 45 -4.96 10.92 3.22
CA ARG A 45 -3.99 10.72 2.14
C ARG A 45 -2.58 11.08 2.61
N GLY A 46 -1.65 10.14 2.42
CA GLY A 46 -0.26 10.26 2.87
C GLY A 46 0.01 9.68 4.26
N ASP A 47 -0.99 9.19 4.99
CA ASP A 47 -0.76 8.40 6.19
C ASP A 47 -0.05 7.09 5.84
N MET A 48 0.77 6.60 6.77
CA MET A 48 1.39 5.29 6.64
C MET A 48 0.91 4.34 7.73
N LEU A 49 0.68 3.10 7.34
CA LEU A 49 0.28 2.03 8.24
C LEU A 49 1.19 0.83 8.06
N LYS A 50 1.42 0.12 9.14
CA LYS A 50 2.02 -1.22 9.10
C LYS A 50 0.90 -2.25 9.09
N VAL A 51 0.86 -3.07 8.05
CA VAL A 51 -0.09 -4.18 7.92
C VAL A 51 0.27 -5.24 8.96
N VAL A 52 -0.73 -5.71 9.70
CA VAL A 52 -0.58 -6.81 10.67
C VAL A 52 -1.35 -8.04 10.22
N GLY A 53 -2.51 -7.87 9.61
CA GLY A 53 -3.31 -8.96 9.07
C GLY A 53 -4.09 -8.50 7.85
N ILE A 54 -4.34 -9.44 6.93
CA ILE A 54 -5.05 -9.23 5.68
C ILE A 54 -6.21 -10.22 5.66
N TRP A 55 -7.36 -9.79 5.16
CA TRP A 55 -8.58 -10.58 5.08
C TRP A 55 -9.08 -10.64 3.64
N ASP A 56 -9.69 -11.77 3.27
CA ASP A 56 -10.18 -12.06 1.91
C ASP A 56 -11.37 -11.20 1.46
N ASP A 57 -12.01 -10.50 2.39
CA ASP A 57 -13.09 -9.55 2.15
C ASP A 57 -12.63 -8.16 1.69
N GLY A 58 -11.30 -7.96 1.57
CA GLY A 58 -10.70 -6.69 1.14
C GLY A 58 -10.35 -5.74 2.29
N TRP A 59 -10.35 -6.24 3.52
CA TRP A 59 -9.91 -5.49 4.71
C TRP A 59 -8.51 -5.91 5.17
N ALA A 60 -7.83 -4.98 5.82
CA ALA A 60 -6.62 -5.26 6.56
C ALA A 60 -6.70 -4.65 7.96
N THR A 61 -5.94 -5.22 8.88
CA THR A 61 -5.71 -4.66 10.20
C THR A 61 -4.27 -4.20 10.28
N GLY A 62 -4.04 -3.10 10.96
CA GLY A 62 -2.69 -2.55 11.05
C GLY A 62 -2.51 -1.56 12.16
N LEU A 63 -1.33 -0.94 12.14
CA LEU A 63 -0.88 0.03 13.12
C LEU A 63 -0.50 1.32 12.41
N MET A 64 -1.01 2.45 12.89
CA MET A 64 -0.64 3.76 12.36
C MET A 64 0.83 4.06 12.67
N LEU A 65 1.58 4.46 11.65
CA LEU A 65 2.96 4.90 11.77
C LEU A 65 3.00 6.43 11.95
N HIS A 66 3.99 6.93 12.69
CA HIS A 66 4.18 8.38 12.86
C HIS A 66 4.79 9.07 11.62
N GLU A 67 5.20 8.29 10.63
CA GLU A 67 5.87 8.74 9.40
C GLU A 67 4.83 8.92 8.29
N ARG A 68 4.94 9.98 7.48
CA ARG A 68 4.10 10.17 6.29
C ARG A 68 4.76 9.65 5.01
N ALA A 69 3.94 9.36 4.01
CA ALA A 69 4.39 8.83 2.72
C ALA A 69 5.41 9.75 2.02
N ASP A 70 5.20 11.07 2.06
CA ASP A 70 6.14 12.06 1.54
C ASP A 70 7.51 12.01 2.23
N GLU A 71 7.54 11.86 3.56
CA GLU A 71 8.78 11.80 4.34
C GLU A 71 9.54 10.50 4.07
N TRP A 72 8.83 9.39 4.01
CA TRP A 72 9.40 8.09 3.67
C TRP A 72 10.05 8.10 2.29
N GLU A 73 9.40 8.73 1.31
CA GLU A 73 9.93 8.85 -0.05
C GLU A 73 11.13 9.79 -0.11
N ALA A 74 11.05 10.97 0.51
CA ALA A 74 12.18 11.90 0.57
C ALA A 74 13.43 11.25 1.16
N ARG A 75 13.26 10.45 2.23
CA ARG A 75 14.36 9.66 2.81
C ARG A 75 14.88 8.61 1.84
N ARG A 76 14.01 7.86 1.17
CA ARG A 76 14.39 6.85 0.16
C ARG A 76 15.15 7.49 -1.00
N GLN A 77 14.70 8.62 -1.52
CA GLN A 77 15.33 9.31 -2.64
C GLN A 77 16.71 9.82 -2.25
N ALA A 78 16.86 10.42 -1.06
CA ALA A 78 18.15 10.86 -0.54
C ALA A 78 19.14 9.68 -0.39
N GLN A 79 18.67 8.50 0.04
CA GLN A 79 19.50 7.30 0.09
C GLN A 79 19.93 6.79 -1.29
N ARG A 80 19.06 6.89 -2.31
CA ARG A 80 19.37 6.46 -3.68
C ARG A 80 20.35 7.39 -4.38
N ASP A 81 20.18 8.71 -4.23
CA ASP A 81 21.01 9.71 -4.91
C ASP A 81 22.45 9.76 -4.35
N SER A 82 22.63 9.37 -3.09
CA SER A 82 23.93 9.47 -2.40
C SER A 82 24.97 8.42 -2.84
N GLY A 83 24.66 7.47 -3.74
CA GLY A 83 25.61 6.47 -4.25
C GLY A 83 26.32 5.64 -3.18
N VAL A 84 25.83 5.67 -1.93
CA VAL A 84 26.56 5.16 -0.78
C VAL A 84 26.18 3.69 -0.57
N SER A 85 27.13 2.81 -0.83
CA SER A 85 27.05 1.41 -0.39
C SER A 85 27.26 1.38 1.14
N ASN A 86 26.27 1.84 1.91
CA ASN A 86 26.26 1.60 3.34
C ASN A 86 25.64 0.23 3.61
N THR A 87 26.53 -0.74 3.76
CA THR A 87 26.31 -1.96 4.52
C THR A 87 25.77 -1.61 5.90
N GLY A 88 24.60 -2.14 6.25
CA GLY A 88 23.98 -1.96 7.57
C GLY A 88 22.97 -0.81 7.61
N GLY A 89 21.80 -1.03 7.01
CA GLY A 89 20.61 -0.24 7.36
C GLY A 89 20.37 -0.34 8.87
N PRO A 90 19.83 0.71 9.53
CA PRO A 90 19.46 0.64 10.93
C PRO A 90 18.51 -0.54 11.08
N ARG A 91 19.03 -1.60 11.72
CA ARG A 91 18.23 -2.71 12.20
C ARG A 91 17.20 -2.04 13.09
N ASP A 92 15.95 -2.12 12.65
CA ASP A 92 14.81 -2.07 13.53
C ASP A 92 14.94 -0.98 14.59
N SER A 93 14.74 0.28 14.18
CA SER A 93 14.16 1.24 15.13
C SER A 93 12.75 0.74 15.43
N SER A 94 12.65 -0.33 16.23
CA SER A 94 11.44 -0.63 16.98
C SER A 94 11.08 0.67 17.68
N PRO A 95 9.94 1.32 17.39
CA PRO A 95 9.29 2.08 18.44
C PRO A 95 8.83 1.04 19.46
N THR A 96 9.73 0.62 20.34
CA THR A 96 9.37 0.07 21.64
C THR A 96 8.53 1.15 22.33
N GLY A 97 7.21 1.11 22.18
CA GLY A 97 6.34 2.03 22.90
C GLY A 97 5.00 2.38 22.29
N SER A 98 4.71 2.08 21.02
CA SER A 98 3.37 2.33 20.51
C SER A 98 2.62 1.01 20.44
N HIS A 99 1.89 0.67 21.50
CA HIS A 99 0.60 -0.01 21.34
C HIS A 99 -0.28 0.92 20.47
N GLY A 100 0.05 1.04 19.18
CA GLY A 100 -0.82 1.69 18.22
C GLY A 100 -2.13 0.94 18.28
N GLU A 101 -3.23 1.65 18.36
CA GLU A 101 -4.54 1.02 18.32
C GLU A 101 -4.60 0.20 17.03
N MET A 102 -4.71 -1.12 17.17
CA MET A 102 -4.91 -1.99 16.03
C MET A 102 -6.32 -1.73 15.53
N LYS A 103 -6.42 -1.22 14.30
CA LYS A 103 -7.70 -0.91 13.69
C LYS A 103 -7.73 -1.45 12.27
N ALA A 104 -8.94 -1.69 11.79
CA ALA A 104 -9.23 -2.15 10.45
C ALA A 104 -9.22 -0.99 9.46
N PHE A 105 -8.84 -1.27 8.23
CA PHE A 105 -8.90 -0.34 7.11
C PHE A 105 -9.11 -1.08 5.80
N PRO A 106 -9.79 -0.46 4.83
CA PRO A 106 -10.01 -1.06 3.52
C PRO A 106 -8.73 -1.04 2.67
N LEU A 107 -8.35 -2.19 2.09
CA LEU A 107 -7.12 -2.32 1.29
C LEU A 107 -7.16 -1.49 0.00
N VAL A 108 -8.35 -1.19 -0.53
CA VAL A 108 -8.52 -0.32 -1.70
C VAL A 108 -8.11 1.13 -1.46
N CYS A 109 -8.07 1.58 -0.19
CA CYS A 109 -7.67 2.95 0.14
C CYS A 109 -6.15 3.13 0.29
N VAL A 110 -5.38 2.05 0.21
CA VAL A 110 -3.93 2.06 0.42
C VAL A 110 -3.18 1.47 -0.76
N CYS A 111 -1.89 1.72 -0.82
CA CYS A 111 -0.96 1.01 -1.70
C CYS A 111 0.41 0.85 -1.06
N LEU A 112 1.32 0.11 -1.70
CA LEU A 112 2.72 0.12 -1.29
C LEU A 112 3.31 1.55 -1.41
N PRO A 113 4.10 2.02 -0.43
CA PRO A 113 4.66 3.36 -0.43
C PRO A 113 5.59 3.61 -1.62
N GLU A 114 6.14 2.54 -2.22
CA GLU A 114 6.95 2.60 -3.43
C GLU A 114 6.19 3.17 -4.64
N HIS A 115 4.87 2.93 -4.67
CA HIS A 115 3.99 3.28 -5.78
C HIS A 115 3.12 4.49 -5.45
N TRP A 116 3.06 4.90 -4.18
CA TRP A 116 2.21 5.98 -3.70
C TRP A 116 2.38 7.26 -4.51
N ARG A 117 3.61 7.78 -4.65
CA ARG A 117 3.90 9.00 -5.43
C ARG A 117 3.43 8.87 -6.88
N LYS A 118 3.74 7.75 -7.53
CA LYS A 118 3.33 7.51 -8.91
C LYS A 118 1.80 7.51 -9.04
N THR A 119 1.10 6.90 -8.10
CA THR A 119 -0.37 6.84 -8.08
C THR A 119 -1.02 8.18 -7.75
N ILE A 120 -0.35 9.03 -6.96
CA ILE A 120 -0.89 10.35 -6.58
C ILE A 120 -0.57 11.48 -7.57
N ASP A 121 0.55 11.39 -8.30
CA ASP A 121 0.93 12.33 -9.36
C ASP A 121 0.38 11.91 -10.73
N GLY A 122 0.32 10.60 -10.98
CA GLY A 122 -0.36 10.03 -12.14
C GLY A 122 -1.83 9.79 -11.79
N ASP A 123 -2.68 10.77 -12.07
CA ASP A 123 -4.15 10.67 -12.11
C ASP A 123 -4.62 9.21 -12.28
N GLY A 124 -5.32 8.66 -11.28
CA GLY A 124 -5.62 7.24 -11.03
C GLY A 124 -6.05 6.42 -12.25
N SER A 125 -5.08 6.12 -13.10
CA SER A 125 -5.30 5.48 -14.40
C SER A 125 -5.38 3.99 -14.16
N THR A 126 -6.59 3.54 -13.85
CA THR A 126 -7.02 2.17 -14.11
C THR A 126 -6.93 1.93 -15.63
N ASP A 127 -5.75 1.65 -16.16
CA ASP A 127 -5.65 0.93 -17.43
C ASP A 127 -5.60 -0.57 -17.12
N SER A 128 -6.76 -1.09 -16.74
CA SER A 128 -7.09 -2.48 -16.99
C SER A 128 -7.82 -2.53 -18.33
N THR A 129 -7.10 -2.35 -19.44
CA THR A 129 -7.58 -2.79 -20.76
C THR A 129 -6.63 -3.83 -21.38
N PRO A 130 -6.90 -5.14 -21.23
CA PRO A 130 -6.30 -6.14 -22.09
C PRO A 130 -7.17 -6.31 -23.34
N SER A 131 -6.93 -5.54 -24.41
CA SER A 131 -7.46 -5.76 -25.79
C SER A 131 -6.93 -4.64 -26.70
N GLY A 132 -6.25 -4.86 -27.82
CA GLY A 132 -5.93 -6.07 -28.56
C GLY A 132 -4.96 -5.70 -29.68
N ALA A 133 -4.35 -6.72 -30.27
CA ALA A 133 -3.47 -6.62 -31.43
C ALA A 133 -4.06 -5.75 -32.54
N GLY A 134 -3.40 -4.63 -32.82
CA GLY A 134 -3.48 -3.94 -34.11
C GLY A 134 -2.31 -4.39 -34.98
N ASP A 135 -2.25 -5.68 -35.30
CA ASP A 135 -1.47 -6.16 -36.44
C ASP A 135 -2.14 -5.63 -37.70
N GLY A 136 -1.61 -4.51 -38.21
CA GLY A 136 -2.01 -3.88 -39.45
C GLY A 136 -0.84 -3.85 -40.43
N SER A 137 -0.07 -4.94 -40.53
CA SER A 137 0.81 -5.17 -41.67
C SER A 137 -0.03 -5.62 -42.87
N THR A 138 -0.68 -4.67 -43.54
CA THR A 138 -1.14 -4.91 -44.92
C THR A 138 0.04 -4.71 -45.86
N ASN A 139 0.59 -5.84 -46.29
CA ASN A 139 1.60 -5.98 -47.31
C ASN A 139 0.92 -6.29 -48.64
N GLU A 140 0.89 -5.38 -49.62
CA GLU A 140 0.79 -5.79 -51.04
C GLU A 140 0.93 -4.66 -52.07
N HIS A 141 1.92 -4.88 -52.94
CA HIS A 141 2.06 -4.56 -54.38
C HIS A 141 2.09 -3.10 -54.86
#